data_AF-A0A5C3KZR3-F1
#
_entry.id   AF-A0A5C3KZR3-F1
#
_cell.length_a   1.000
_cell.length_b   1.000
_cell.length_c   1.000
_cell.angle_alpha   90.00
_cell.angle_beta   90.00
_cell.angle_gamma   90.00
#
_symmetry.space_group_name_H-M   'P 1'
#
loop_
_entity.id
_entity.type
_entity.pdbx_description
1 polymer ?
#
loop_
_entity_poly.entity_id
_entity_poly.type
_entity_poly.pdbx_seq_one_letter_code
_entity_poly.pdbx_strand_id
1 'polypeptide(L)'
;MKYLSLLSLSALPLLALGQVITITITRTTVGPVPTTSVSATPSLPPSSTVSATPSPPPPSSTIVPQPTPSPVIVNTTVSYDPAYGNAGQSLRTVSCSDGPNGLLSKGFTTFGSLPSFPNIGGAFAVTGWNSPACGSCWELSFTSNGTTRRVNVLAVDVAVNSFNVAPAALNTLTGGRAVELGRVNAVARAVAASVCG
;
A
#
# COMPACT_ATOMS: atom_id res chain seq x y z
N MET A 1 54.30 -19.99 36.81
CA MET A 1 54.82 -20.96 35.82
C MET A 1 54.58 -20.41 34.42
N LYS A 2 55.67 -20.33 33.63
CA LYS A 2 55.76 -20.19 32.17
C LYS A 2 55.30 -18.89 31.47
N TYR A 3 56.33 -18.20 30.97
CA TYR A 3 56.37 -17.26 29.85
C TYR A 3 55.77 -17.85 28.56
N LEU A 4 55.19 -16.99 27.72
CA LEU A 4 55.15 -16.94 26.23
C LEU A 4 53.97 -16.00 25.85
N SER A 5 53.99 -15.08 24.88
CA SER A 5 54.92 -14.74 23.82
C SER A 5 54.50 -13.38 23.23
N LEU A 6 55.48 -12.51 23.04
CA LEU A 6 55.69 -11.50 21.99
C LEU A 6 54.53 -10.93 21.16
N LEU A 7 54.48 -9.60 21.23
CA LEU A 7 54.09 -8.61 20.20
C LEU A 7 54.35 -9.05 18.74
N SER A 8 53.39 -8.74 17.86
CA SER A 8 53.71 -8.22 16.52
C SER A 8 52.72 -7.11 16.12
N LEU A 9 53.29 -5.91 16.00
CA LEU A 9 52.74 -4.81 15.22
C LEU A 9 52.87 -5.19 13.74
N SER A 10 51.78 -5.15 12.98
CA SER A 10 51.84 -5.07 11.52
C SER A 10 50.87 -4.01 11.03
N ALA A 11 51.41 -3.13 10.21
CA ALA A 11 50.76 -1.96 9.64
C ALA A 11 50.09 -2.27 8.30
N LEU A 12 48.98 -1.55 8.03
CA LEU A 12 48.49 -1.07 6.72
C LEU A 12 47.91 -2.12 5.75
N PRO A 13 46.94 -1.78 4.84
CA PRO A 13 46.88 -0.50 4.13
C PRO A 13 45.51 0.17 3.92
N LEU A 14 45.62 1.48 3.75
CA LEU A 14 44.72 2.37 3.03
C LEU A 14 44.65 1.89 1.56
N LEU A 15 43.48 1.46 1.07
CA LEU A 15 43.19 1.41 -0.38
C LEU A 15 41.86 2.09 -0.65
N ALA A 16 41.97 3.31 -1.15
CA ALA A 16 40.96 3.94 -1.96
C ALA A 16 40.91 3.24 -3.32
N LEU A 17 39.76 2.72 -3.70
CA LEU A 17 39.38 2.54 -5.11
C LEU A 17 37.89 2.82 -5.21
N GLY A 18 37.57 4.01 -5.71
CA GLY A 18 36.26 4.32 -6.25
C GLY A 18 35.96 3.35 -7.38
N GLN A 19 35.01 2.43 -7.15
CA GLN A 19 34.42 1.68 -8.24
C GLN A 19 33.34 2.55 -8.86
N VAL A 20 33.69 3.20 -9.96
CA VAL A 20 32.71 3.61 -10.96
C VAL A 20 32.10 2.32 -11.48
N ILE A 21 30.89 2.00 -11.01
CA ILE A 21 30.11 0.87 -11.54
C ILE A 21 29.66 1.29 -12.93
N THR A 22 30.46 0.98 -13.94
CA THR A 22 30.05 1.12 -15.34
C THR A 22 29.00 0.04 -15.61
N ILE A 23 27.72 0.42 -15.49
CA ILE A 23 26.59 -0.44 -15.87
C ILE A 23 26.59 -0.50 -17.40
N THR A 24 27.16 -1.56 -17.97
CA THR A 24 27.01 -1.86 -19.39
C THR A 24 25.57 -2.32 -19.62
N ILE A 25 24.71 -1.39 -20.03
CA ILE A 25 23.33 -1.70 -20.45
C ILE A 25 23.42 -2.32 -21.85
N THR A 26 23.42 -3.65 -21.92
CA THR A 26 23.25 -4.36 -23.18
C THR A 26 21.80 -4.15 -23.63
N ARG A 27 21.61 -3.21 -24.55
CA ARG A 27 20.32 -2.91 -25.17
C ARG A 27 19.93 -4.06 -26.08
N THR A 28 19.13 -4.99 -25.57
CA THR A 28 18.47 -6.01 -26.39
C THR A 28 17.51 -5.30 -27.33
N THR A 29 17.86 -5.21 -28.61
CA THR A 29 16.95 -4.72 -29.65
C THR A 29 15.84 -5.76 -29.82
N VAL A 30 14.70 -5.50 -29.19
CA VAL A 30 13.44 -6.17 -29.50
C VAL A 30 13.17 -5.88 -30.98
N GLY A 31 13.17 -6.92 -31.79
CA GLY A 31 12.90 -6.84 -33.23
C GLY A 31 11.51 -6.23 -33.50
N PRO A 32 11.29 -5.69 -34.72
CA PRO A 32 10.00 -5.10 -35.07
C PRO A 32 8.89 -6.14 -34.93
N VAL A 33 7.91 -5.83 -34.09
CA VAL A 33 6.66 -6.59 -33.99
C VAL A 33 5.98 -6.55 -35.35
N PRO A 34 5.61 -7.71 -35.95
CA PRO A 34 4.87 -7.72 -37.20
C PRO A 34 3.52 -7.03 -37.00
N THR A 35 3.31 -5.94 -37.75
CA THR A 35 2.05 -5.20 -37.82
C THR A 35 1.01 -6.06 -38.53
N THR A 36 0.20 -6.79 -37.77
CA THR A 36 -1.01 -7.43 -38.30
C THR A 36 -2.10 -6.36 -38.45
N SER A 37 -2.20 -5.83 -39.66
CA SER A 37 -3.31 -5.02 -40.13
C SER A 37 -4.57 -5.89 -40.23
N VAL A 38 -5.51 -5.70 -39.31
CA VAL A 38 -6.89 -6.19 -39.44
C VAL A 38 -7.82 -5.01 -39.71
N SER A 39 -8.02 -4.75 -40.99
CA SER A 39 -9.14 -3.95 -41.49
C SER A 39 -10.39 -4.82 -41.52
N ALA A 40 -11.38 -4.49 -40.69
CA ALA A 40 -12.77 -4.86 -40.94
C ALA A 40 -13.68 -3.96 -40.10
N THR A 41 -14.30 -2.98 -40.77
CA THR A 41 -15.42 -2.17 -40.29
C THR A 41 -16.65 -3.06 -40.15
N PRO A 42 -17.27 -3.20 -38.97
CA PRO A 42 -18.62 -3.75 -38.87
C PRO A 42 -19.64 -2.64 -39.14
N SER A 43 -20.39 -2.79 -40.22
CA SER A 43 -21.58 -1.99 -40.53
C SER A 43 -22.62 -2.15 -39.41
N LEU A 44 -23.04 -1.03 -38.82
CA LEU A 44 -24.12 -0.97 -37.84
C LEU A 44 -25.48 -1.26 -38.50
N PRO A 45 -26.33 -2.15 -37.94
CA PRO A 45 -27.71 -2.30 -38.37
C PRO A 45 -28.57 -1.09 -37.95
N PRO A 46 -29.70 -0.83 -38.64
CA PRO A 46 -30.60 0.26 -38.30
C PRO A 46 -31.25 0.07 -36.93
N SER A 47 -31.42 1.19 -36.22
CA SER A 47 -32.11 1.29 -34.93
C SER A 47 -33.51 0.69 -34.99
N SER A 48 -33.70 -0.40 -34.26
CA SER A 48 -35.02 -0.90 -33.88
C SER A 48 -35.48 -0.12 -32.64
N THR A 49 -36.45 0.76 -32.83
CA THR A 49 -37.17 1.42 -31.73
C THR A 49 -37.91 0.36 -30.91
N VAL A 50 -37.35 -0.04 -29.78
CA VAL A 50 -38.05 -0.86 -28.78
C VAL A 50 -38.88 0.08 -27.93
N SER A 51 -40.21 0.04 -28.12
CA SER A 51 -41.17 0.66 -27.22
C SER A 51 -40.94 0.13 -25.81
N ALA A 52 -40.40 0.98 -24.94
CA ALA A 52 -40.27 0.69 -23.52
C ALA A 52 -41.65 0.70 -22.88
N THR A 53 -42.17 -0.47 -22.57
CA THR A 53 -43.28 -0.63 -21.61
C THR A 53 -42.80 -0.08 -20.27
N PRO A 54 -43.54 0.80 -19.59
CA PRO A 54 -43.17 1.25 -18.25
C PRO A 54 -43.16 0.06 -17.29
N SER A 55 -41.96 -0.31 -16.81
CA SER A 55 -41.83 -1.27 -15.72
C SER A 55 -42.55 -0.75 -14.48
N PRO A 56 -43.29 -1.59 -13.74
CA PRO A 56 -43.88 -1.19 -12.48
C PRO A 56 -42.80 -0.73 -11.50
N PRO A 57 -43.09 0.25 -10.63
CA PRO A 57 -42.16 0.67 -9.59
C PRO A 57 -41.78 -0.54 -8.71
N PRO A 58 -40.51 -0.67 -8.30
CA PRO A 58 -40.10 -1.75 -7.41
C PRO A 58 -40.95 -1.69 -6.13
N PRO A 59 -41.32 -2.86 -5.56
CA PRO A 59 -42.00 -2.88 -4.26
C PRO A 59 -41.12 -2.12 -3.25
N SER A 60 -41.74 -1.22 -2.49
CA SER A 60 -41.10 -0.50 -1.39
C SER A 60 -40.24 -1.47 -0.59
N SER A 61 -38.92 -1.27 -0.65
CA SER A 61 -37.96 -2.21 -0.08
C SER A 61 -38.12 -2.21 1.43
N THR A 62 -38.75 -3.25 1.95
CA THR A 62 -38.73 -3.60 3.36
C THR A 62 -37.24 -3.73 3.74
N ILE A 63 -36.76 -2.85 4.62
CA ILE A 63 -35.39 -2.91 5.14
C ILE A 63 -35.29 -4.20 5.96
N VAL A 64 -34.81 -5.27 5.32
CA VAL A 64 -34.35 -6.46 6.04
C VAL A 64 -33.07 -6.03 6.75
N PRO A 65 -32.93 -6.22 8.08
CA PRO A 65 -31.66 -5.96 8.76
C PRO A 65 -30.60 -6.86 8.14
N GLN A 66 -29.72 -6.29 7.31
CA GLN A 66 -28.58 -7.01 6.77
C GLN A 66 -27.68 -7.43 7.94
N PRO A 67 -27.24 -8.70 8.03
CA PRO A 67 -26.29 -9.10 9.05
C PRO A 67 -25.02 -8.25 8.89
N THR A 68 -24.69 -7.49 9.93
CA THR A 68 -23.44 -6.72 9.96
C THR A 68 -22.28 -7.71 9.84
N PRO A 69 -21.41 -7.58 8.81
CA PRO A 69 -20.26 -8.47 8.68
C PRO A 69 -19.37 -8.31 9.93
N SER A 70 -19.00 -9.44 10.54
CA SER A 70 -18.10 -9.46 11.70
C SER A 70 -16.77 -8.79 11.34
N PRO A 71 -16.18 -7.99 12.25
CA PRO A 71 -14.91 -7.31 11.97
C PRO A 71 -13.78 -8.33 11.81
N VAL A 72 -13.03 -8.22 10.72
CA VAL A 72 -11.80 -9.00 10.50
C VAL A 72 -10.75 -8.50 11.48
N ILE A 73 -10.24 -9.39 12.34
CA ILE A 73 -9.16 -9.11 13.30
C ILE A 73 -8.01 -10.08 13.02
N VAL A 74 -6.80 -9.56 12.85
CA VAL A 74 -5.61 -10.38 12.56
C VAL A 74 -4.42 -9.93 13.39
N ASN A 75 -3.59 -10.90 13.82
CA ASN A 75 -2.27 -10.63 14.36
C ASN A 75 -1.30 -10.42 13.20
N THR A 76 -0.49 -9.38 13.27
CA THR A 76 0.42 -8.99 12.18
C THR A 76 1.63 -8.24 12.72
N THR A 77 2.50 -7.78 11.82
CA THR A 77 3.60 -6.88 12.17
C THR A 77 3.46 -5.55 11.45
N VAL A 78 3.89 -4.48 12.09
CA VAL A 78 3.83 -3.11 11.58
C VAL A 78 5.24 -2.52 11.60
N SER A 79 5.75 -2.12 10.45
CA SER A 79 6.96 -1.30 10.32
C SER A 79 6.63 0.07 9.74
N TYR A 80 7.65 0.87 9.45
CA TYR A 80 7.49 2.14 8.76
C TYR A 80 8.35 2.25 7.51
N ASP A 81 7.89 3.10 6.58
CA ASP A 81 8.64 3.56 5.41
C ASP A 81 8.52 5.09 5.30
N PRO A 82 9.65 5.83 5.31
CA PRO A 82 9.67 7.28 5.17
C PRO A 82 8.91 7.82 3.95
N ALA A 83 8.80 7.06 2.85
CA ALA A 83 8.11 7.49 1.64
C ALA A 83 6.64 7.84 1.90
N TYR A 84 5.96 7.08 2.79
CA TYR A 84 4.57 7.35 3.16
C TYR A 84 4.41 8.63 4.00
N GLY A 85 5.49 9.16 4.56
CA GLY A 85 5.50 10.47 5.22
C GLY A 85 5.66 11.66 4.27
N ASN A 86 5.93 11.44 2.98
CA ASN A 86 6.11 12.51 2.01
C ASN A 86 4.75 12.92 1.40
N ALA A 87 4.19 14.03 1.86
CA ALA A 87 2.91 14.57 1.38
C ALA A 87 2.88 14.84 -0.13
N GLY A 88 4.03 15.16 -0.74
CA GLY A 88 4.17 15.43 -2.18
C GLY A 88 4.30 14.17 -3.04
N GLN A 89 4.44 12.98 -2.44
CA GLN A 89 4.59 11.75 -3.20
C GLN A 89 3.32 11.44 -3.99
N SER A 90 3.47 11.09 -5.27
CA SER A 90 2.36 10.82 -6.17
C SER A 90 1.70 9.48 -5.84
N LEU A 91 0.36 9.42 -5.88
CA LEU A 91 -0.35 8.14 -5.80
C LEU A 91 -0.08 7.20 -6.98
N ARG A 92 0.54 7.69 -8.07
CA ARG A 92 0.95 6.84 -9.19
C ARG A 92 2.07 5.85 -8.83
N THR A 93 2.77 6.05 -7.70
CA THR A 93 3.90 5.21 -7.31
C THR A 93 3.51 3.99 -6.48
N VAL A 94 2.21 3.82 -6.16
CA VAL A 94 1.71 2.74 -5.30
C VAL A 94 0.65 1.90 -6.00
N SER A 95 0.37 0.73 -5.44
CA SER A 95 -0.60 -0.22 -6.01
C SER A 95 -2.02 0.33 -6.05
N CYS A 96 -2.42 1.18 -5.10
CA CYS A 96 -3.73 1.84 -5.11
C CYS A 96 -3.74 3.15 -5.90
N SER A 97 -3.07 3.14 -7.05
CA SER A 97 -2.98 4.26 -7.98
C SER A 97 -4.30 4.50 -8.71
N ASP A 98 -4.44 4.03 -9.94
CA ASP A 98 -5.63 4.20 -10.79
C ASP A 98 -6.43 2.88 -10.94
N GLY A 99 -7.34 2.84 -11.92
CA GLY A 99 -8.32 1.78 -12.07
C GLY A 99 -9.57 1.99 -11.21
N PRO A 100 -10.62 1.16 -11.39
CA PRO A 100 -11.90 1.32 -10.67
C PRO A 100 -11.80 1.40 -9.14
N ASN A 101 -10.82 0.73 -8.52
CA ASN A 101 -10.59 0.73 -7.07
C ASN A 101 -9.49 1.72 -6.63
N GLY A 102 -8.76 2.31 -7.59
CA GLY A 102 -7.64 3.19 -7.33
C GLY A 102 -8.03 4.51 -6.66
N LEU A 103 -7.11 5.09 -5.89
CA LEU A 103 -7.33 6.34 -5.17
C LEU A 103 -7.28 7.56 -6.09
N LEU A 104 -6.56 7.49 -7.22
CA LEU A 104 -6.60 8.51 -8.26
C LEU A 104 -8.00 8.64 -8.87
N SER A 105 -8.67 7.51 -9.10
CA SER A 105 -10.04 7.48 -9.62
C SER A 105 -11.07 8.03 -8.62
N LYS A 106 -10.70 8.12 -7.34
CA LYS A 106 -11.51 8.70 -6.27
C LYS A 106 -11.23 10.20 -6.05
N GLY A 107 -10.41 10.82 -6.90
CA GLY A 107 -10.14 12.27 -6.88
C GLY A 107 -8.92 12.69 -6.05
N PHE A 108 -8.16 11.75 -5.51
CA PHE A 108 -6.89 12.05 -4.82
C PHE A 108 -5.74 12.14 -5.83
N THR A 109 -4.64 12.79 -5.46
CA THR A 109 -3.49 13.03 -6.36
C THR A 109 -2.16 12.63 -5.73
N THR A 110 -1.91 13.08 -4.51
CA THR A 110 -0.71 12.79 -3.72
C THR A 110 -1.06 12.14 -2.40
N PHE A 111 -0.06 11.60 -1.70
CA PHE A 111 -0.23 11.09 -0.34
C PHE A 111 -0.85 12.14 0.60
N GLY A 112 -0.41 13.40 0.50
CA GLY A 112 -0.93 14.50 1.30
C GLY A 112 -2.37 14.91 0.99
N SER A 113 -2.91 14.50 -0.16
CA SER A 113 -4.33 14.76 -0.50
C SER A 113 -5.29 13.76 0.17
N LEU A 114 -4.76 12.67 0.75
CA LEU A 114 -5.58 11.65 1.39
C LEU A 114 -6.10 12.15 2.75
N PRO A 115 -7.36 11.85 3.09
CA PRO A 115 -8.02 12.37 4.29
C PRO A 115 -7.37 11.89 5.60
N SER A 116 -6.75 10.71 5.57
CA SER A 116 -6.03 10.14 6.71
C SER A 116 -4.56 10.54 6.80
N PHE A 117 -4.00 11.29 5.85
CA PHE A 117 -2.58 11.62 5.88
C PHE A 117 -2.19 12.35 7.18
N PRO A 118 -1.10 11.94 7.87
CA PRO A 118 -0.06 10.99 7.45
C PRO A 118 -0.29 9.52 7.81
N ASN A 119 -1.46 9.14 8.34
CA ASN A 119 -1.77 7.75 8.70
C ASN A 119 -2.17 6.91 7.47
N ILE A 120 -1.20 6.70 6.60
CA ILE A 120 -1.32 5.88 5.39
C ILE A 120 -0.22 4.80 5.37
N GLY A 121 -0.40 3.79 4.54
CA GLY A 121 0.65 2.79 4.33
C GLY A 121 0.27 1.62 3.44
N GLY A 122 1.23 0.73 3.27
CA GLY A 122 1.00 -0.59 2.71
C GLY A 122 0.29 -1.51 3.71
N ALA A 123 -0.61 -2.35 3.22
CA ALA A 123 -1.36 -3.32 4.02
C ALA A 123 -1.41 -4.69 3.34
N PHE A 124 -1.46 -5.76 4.14
CA PHE A 124 -1.59 -7.14 3.65
C PHE A 124 -2.87 -7.38 2.84
N ALA A 125 -3.91 -6.60 3.06
CA ALA A 125 -5.17 -6.74 2.35
C ALA A 125 -5.08 -6.27 0.89
N VAL A 126 -4.14 -5.37 0.58
CA VAL A 126 -3.86 -4.92 -0.79
C VAL A 126 -2.93 -5.93 -1.43
N THR A 127 -3.43 -6.64 -2.44
CA THR A 127 -2.71 -7.74 -3.11
C THR A 127 -2.01 -7.31 -4.40
N GLY A 128 -2.21 -6.08 -4.85
CA GLY A 128 -1.61 -5.54 -6.06
C GLY A 128 -2.36 -4.33 -6.61
N TRP A 129 -2.04 -3.97 -7.85
CA TRP A 129 -2.70 -2.87 -8.57
C TRP A 129 -4.22 -3.08 -8.65
N ASN A 130 -4.98 -2.00 -8.44
CA ASN A 130 -6.45 -2.00 -8.51
C ASN A 130 -7.13 -3.03 -7.57
N SER A 131 -6.46 -3.43 -6.47
CA SER A 131 -7.01 -4.33 -5.46
C SER A 131 -8.34 -3.81 -4.92
N PRO A 132 -9.35 -4.66 -4.67
CA PRO A 132 -10.60 -4.25 -4.02
C PRO A 132 -10.39 -3.72 -2.59
N ALA A 133 -9.25 -4.01 -1.96
CA ALA A 133 -8.90 -3.48 -0.65
C ALA A 133 -8.29 -2.06 -0.69
N CYS A 134 -8.14 -1.46 -1.88
CA CYS A 134 -7.57 -0.13 -2.02
C CYS A 134 -8.44 0.96 -1.37
N GLY A 135 -7.85 1.68 -0.42
CA GLY A 135 -8.54 2.64 0.43
C GLY A 135 -9.34 2.01 1.57
N SER A 136 -9.10 0.74 1.92
CA SER A 136 -9.63 0.16 3.16
C SER A 136 -8.98 0.80 4.39
N CYS A 137 -9.73 0.87 5.49
CA CYS A 137 -9.28 1.47 6.75
C CYS A 137 -9.04 0.39 7.81
N TRP A 138 -7.91 0.51 8.51
CA TRP A 138 -7.46 -0.49 9.49
C TRP A 138 -7.07 0.17 10.80
N GLU A 139 -7.70 -0.25 11.90
CA GLU A 139 -7.23 0.10 13.23
C GLU A 139 -6.09 -0.85 13.63
N LEU A 140 -4.89 -0.30 13.83
CA LEU A 140 -3.74 -1.02 14.34
C LEU A 140 -3.63 -0.79 15.85
N SER A 141 -3.43 -1.85 16.62
CA SER A 141 -3.33 -1.82 18.07
C SER A 141 -2.03 -2.45 18.54
N PHE A 142 -1.29 -1.75 19.41
CA PHE A 142 -0.04 -2.24 20.00
C PHE A 142 -0.06 -2.03 21.51
N THR A 143 0.23 -3.10 22.25
CA THR A 143 0.33 -3.07 23.71
C THR A 143 1.79 -3.21 24.12
N SER A 144 2.30 -2.23 24.86
CA SER A 144 3.64 -2.24 25.43
C SER A 144 3.60 -1.72 26.87
N ASN A 145 4.24 -2.44 27.79
CA ASN A 145 4.27 -2.11 29.22
C ASN A 145 2.85 -1.85 29.79
N GLY A 146 1.89 -2.72 29.45
CA GLY A 146 0.50 -2.61 29.88
C GLY A 146 -0.32 -1.48 29.25
N THR A 147 0.28 -0.64 28.39
CA THR A 147 -0.42 0.44 27.69
C THR A 147 -0.74 0.05 26.25
N THR A 148 -2.01 0.10 25.88
CA THR A 148 -2.46 -0.13 24.50
C THR A 148 -2.65 1.19 23.78
N ARG A 149 -1.97 1.35 22.65
CA ARG A 149 -2.13 2.47 21.72
C ARG A 149 -2.77 1.98 20.43
N ARG A 150 -3.49 2.87 19.76
CA ARG A 150 -4.19 2.58 18.51
C ARG A 150 -3.97 3.68 17.49
N VAL A 151 -3.99 3.33 16.21
CA VAL A 151 -3.98 4.27 15.08
C VAL A 151 -4.80 3.70 13.93
N ASN A 152 -5.56 4.54 13.24
CA ASN A 152 -6.30 4.15 12.04
C ASN A 152 -5.44 4.47 10.82
N VAL A 153 -5.25 3.49 9.94
CA VAL A 153 -4.38 3.60 8.76
C VAL A 153 -5.17 3.31 7.50
N LEU A 154 -5.06 4.21 6.52
CA LEU A 154 -5.60 4.01 5.18
C LEU A 154 -4.62 3.18 4.33
N ALA A 155 -5.12 2.08 3.76
CA ALA A 155 -4.33 1.21 2.89
C ALA A 155 -4.17 1.80 1.48
N VAL A 156 -2.94 2.09 1.09
CA VAL A 156 -2.60 2.72 -0.21
C VAL A 156 -1.67 1.86 -1.07
N ASP A 157 -1.07 0.82 -0.50
CA ASP A 157 -0.13 -0.04 -1.20
C ASP A 157 -0.11 -1.47 -0.65
N VAL A 158 0.65 -2.35 -1.30
CA VAL A 158 0.89 -3.72 -0.86
C VAL A 158 1.87 -3.74 0.31
N ALA A 159 1.57 -4.52 1.35
CA ALA A 159 2.56 -4.98 2.32
C ALA A 159 2.35 -6.46 2.63
N VAL A 160 3.21 -7.32 2.09
CA VAL A 160 3.04 -8.78 2.21
C VAL A 160 3.00 -9.20 3.67
N ASN A 161 1.90 -9.82 4.09
CA ASN A 161 1.65 -10.36 5.43
C ASN A 161 1.91 -9.37 6.59
N SER A 162 1.87 -8.06 6.33
CA SER A 162 2.26 -7.04 7.28
C SER A 162 1.59 -5.69 6.99
N PHE A 163 1.96 -4.69 7.76
CA PHE A 163 1.75 -3.28 7.44
C PHE A 163 3.09 -2.57 7.36
N ASN A 164 3.18 -1.62 6.42
CA ASN A 164 4.30 -0.69 6.35
C ASN A 164 3.74 0.73 6.26
N VAL A 165 3.86 1.50 7.33
CA VAL A 165 3.11 2.76 7.50
C VAL A 165 4.01 3.99 7.47
N ALA A 166 3.45 5.19 7.43
CA ALA A 166 4.26 6.39 7.61
C ALA A 166 4.94 6.43 8.99
N PRO A 167 6.13 7.06 9.13
CA PRO A 167 6.81 7.18 10.42
C PRO A 167 5.93 7.79 11.52
N ALA A 168 5.09 8.76 11.17
CA ALA A 168 4.15 9.39 12.10
C ALA A 168 3.09 8.41 12.65
N ALA A 169 2.59 7.51 11.80
CA ALA A 169 1.63 6.49 12.21
C ALA A 169 2.26 5.47 13.16
N LEU A 170 3.47 5.00 12.86
CA LEU A 170 4.17 4.09 13.77
C LEU A 170 4.56 4.78 15.08
N ASN A 171 4.92 6.06 15.05
CA ASN A 171 5.16 6.84 16.28
C ASN A 171 3.90 6.93 17.14
N THR A 172 2.74 7.19 16.54
CA THR A 172 1.46 7.18 17.26
C THR A 172 1.20 5.82 17.92
N LEU A 173 1.42 4.74 17.17
CA LEU A 173 1.22 3.37 17.64
C LEU A 173 2.21 2.98 18.76
N THR A 174 3.44 3.48 18.72
CA THR A 174 4.54 3.08 19.62
C THR A 174 4.82 4.07 20.76
N GLY A 175 4.11 5.21 20.80
CA GLY A 175 4.37 6.26 21.78
C GLY A 175 5.68 7.02 21.52
N GLY A 176 5.98 7.31 20.25
CA GLY A 176 7.17 8.08 19.83
C GLY A 176 8.45 7.25 19.64
N ARG A 177 8.33 5.92 19.55
CA ARG A 177 9.47 4.99 19.51
C ARG A 177 9.62 4.26 18.17
N ALA A 178 9.13 4.86 17.07
CA ALA A 178 9.15 4.22 15.76
C ALA A 178 10.56 3.83 15.30
N VAL A 179 11.54 4.74 15.46
CA VAL A 179 12.93 4.51 15.05
C VAL A 179 13.61 3.46 15.94
N GLU A 180 13.38 3.53 17.25
CA GLU A 180 13.96 2.60 18.22
C GLU A 180 13.47 1.16 18.00
N LEU A 181 12.16 1.00 17.78
CA LEU A 181 11.56 -0.32 17.62
C LEU A 181 11.67 -0.87 16.20
N GLY A 182 11.57 0.00 15.18
CA GLY A 182 11.60 -0.36 13.75
C GLY A 182 10.37 -1.13 13.26
N ARG A 183 10.00 -2.19 13.97
CA ARG A 183 8.84 -3.06 13.72
C ARG A 183 8.26 -3.55 15.04
N VAL A 184 6.94 -3.66 15.10
CA VAL A 184 6.22 -4.21 16.26
C VAL A 184 5.20 -5.28 15.86
N ASN A 185 4.91 -6.21 16.76
CA ASN A 185 3.77 -7.13 16.63
C ASN A 185 2.51 -6.39 17.08
N ALA A 186 1.50 -6.36 16.22
CA ALA A 186 0.26 -5.61 16.45
C ALA A 186 -0.97 -6.45 16.09
N VAL A 187 -2.13 -5.97 16.53
CA VAL A 187 -3.43 -6.47 16.09
C VAL A 187 -4.01 -5.47 15.10
N ALA A 188 -4.38 -5.93 13.91
CA ALA A 188 -5.06 -5.12 12.90
C ALA A 188 -6.54 -5.51 12.83
N ARG A 189 -7.42 -4.52 12.85
CA ARG A 189 -8.86 -4.69 12.71
C ARG A 189 -9.39 -3.88 11.54
N ALA A 190 -10.10 -4.51 10.62
CA ALA A 190 -10.83 -3.81 9.56
C ALA A 190 -11.94 -2.95 10.19
N VAL A 191 -12.01 -1.68 9.81
CA VAL A 191 -13.06 -0.74 10.22
C VAL A 191 -13.71 -0.10 8.99
N ALA A 192 -14.82 0.61 9.19
CA ALA A 192 -15.48 1.30 8.09
C ALA A 192 -14.53 2.32 7.42
N ALA A 193 -14.59 2.45 6.09
CA ALA A 193 -13.74 3.37 5.35
C ALA A 193 -13.83 4.82 5.85
N SER A 194 -15.04 5.24 6.26
CA SER A 194 -15.32 6.56 6.82
C SER A 194 -14.53 6.90 8.09
N VAL A 195 -13.99 5.90 8.79
CA VAL A 195 -13.10 6.12 9.94
C VAL A 195 -11.76 6.73 9.51
N CYS A 196 -11.37 6.50 8.25
CA CYS A 196 -10.20 7.09 7.61
C CYS A 196 -10.54 8.31 6.72
N GLY A 197 -11.80 8.79 6.76
CA GLY A 197 -12.33 9.89 5.94
C GLY A 197 -12.80 9.44 4.57
#